data_AF-A0A1H0YH83-F1
#
_entry.id   AF-A0A1H0YH83-F1
#
_cell.length_a   1.000
_cell.length_b   1.000
_cell.length_c   1.000
_cell.angle_alpha   90.00
_cell.angle_beta   90.00
_cell.angle_gamma   90.00
#
_symmetry.space_group_name_H-M   'P 1'
#
loop_
_entity.id
_entity.type
_entity.pdbx_description
1 polymer ?
#
loop_
_entity_poly.entity_id
_entity_poly.type
_entity_poly.pdbx_seq_one_letter_code
_entity_poly.pdbx_strand_id
1 'polypeptide(L)'
;MEIARLVLEYLKVMAWPVVVTTLLVAYRSRVAGMLSKLSGLTAGGFSATFDSSVAEATALNSSDESTISPFSPSVDELTVLVPTSYVEAREIGDYVRADKPVLLDLQHLADEDAKRLVDFAAGLTYVSSGWLRKVRNRIFLVMPGNLHHDMSVSSSNPVQEPS
;
A
#
# COMPACT_ATOMS: atom_id res chain seq x y z
N MET A 1 15.10 -25.80 44.41
CA MET A 1 15.58 -24.48 43.90
C MET A 1 14.53 -23.79 43.02
N GLU A 2 13.29 -24.29 43.00
CA GLU A 2 12.22 -23.86 42.09
C GLU A 2 11.47 -22.59 42.52
N ILE A 3 11.33 -22.34 43.83
CA ILE A 3 10.58 -21.18 44.35
C ILE A 3 11.22 -19.84 43.93
N ALA A 4 12.55 -19.78 43.89
CA ALA A 4 13.28 -18.58 43.46
C ALA A 4 13.04 -18.22 42.00
N ARG A 5 12.82 -19.22 41.12
CA ARG A 5 12.47 -18.99 39.71
C ARG A 5 11.04 -18.45 39.56
N LEU A 6 10.10 -18.97 40.34
CA LEU A 6 8.70 -18.50 40.34
C LEU A 6 8.58 -17.04 40.79
N VAL A 7 9.33 -16.65 41.82
CA VAL A 7 9.36 -15.26 42.30
C VAL A 7 9.94 -14.32 41.24
N LEU A 8 10.97 -14.75 40.50
CA LEU A 8 11.59 -13.97 39.42
C LEU A 8 10.67 -13.81 38.20
N GLU A 9 9.93 -14.86 37.81
CA GLU A 9 8.91 -14.75 36.76
C GLU A 9 7.75 -13.83 37.17
N TYR A 10 7.31 -13.92 38.43
CA TYR A 10 6.24 -13.07 38.94
C TYR A 10 6.64 -11.60 39.00
N LEU A 11 7.88 -11.29 39.41
CA LEU A 11 8.45 -9.94 39.37
C LEU A 11 8.52 -9.40 37.95
N LYS A 12 8.85 -10.25 36.97
CA LYS A 12 8.90 -9.88 35.55
C LYS A 12 7.50 -9.57 35.00
N VAL A 13 6.51 -10.38 35.34
CA VAL A 13 5.10 -10.20 34.90
C VAL A 13 4.48 -8.95 35.53
N MET A 14 4.81 -8.61 36.78
CA MET A 14 4.32 -7.40 37.47
C MET A 14 4.97 -6.10 36.97
N ALA A 15 6.19 -6.15 36.44
CA ALA A 15 6.86 -4.96 35.92
C ALA A 15 6.20 -4.43 34.62
N TRP A 16 5.66 -5.32 33.79
CA TRP A 16 5.08 -4.95 32.49
C TRP A 16 3.87 -4.02 32.59
N PRO A 17 2.84 -4.27 33.43
CA PRO A 17 1.71 -3.36 33.59
C PRO A 17 2.16 -1.96 34.01
N VAL A 18 3.08 -1.86 34.97
CA VAL A 18 3.59 -0.58 35.46
C VAL A 18 4.37 0.16 34.37
N VAL A 19 5.23 -0.55 33.63
CA VAL A 19 5.97 0.01 32.50
C VAL A 19 5.02 0.44 31.39
N VAL A 20 4.01 -0.36 31.05
CA VAL A 20 3.00 -0.04 30.03
C VAL A 20 2.13 1.13 30.47
N THR A 21 1.67 1.19 31.71
CA THR A 21 0.91 2.34 32.22
C THR A 21 1.77 3.61 32.26
N THR A 22 3.04 3.49 32.64
CA THR A 22 3.97 4.64 32.68
C THR A 22 4.31 5.10 31.27
N LEU A 23 4.51 4.19 30.32
CA LEU A 23 4.74 4.50 28.90
C LEU A 23 3.50 5.13 28.28
N LEU A 24 2.30 4.63 28.58
CA LEU A 24 1.04 5.15 28.07
C LEU A 24 0.77 6.56 28.62
N VAL A 25 1.04 6.80 29.90
CA VAL A 25 0.97 8.14 30.52
C VAL A 25 2.03 9.08 29.95
N ALA A 26 3.28 8.64 29.81
CA ALA A 26 4.37 9.43 29.23
C ALA A 26 4.12 9.76 27.74
N TYR A 27 3.48 8.86 27.01
CA TYR A 27 3.13 9.05 25.61
C TYR A 27 1.96 10.04 25.46
N ARG A 28 1.01 10.11 26.41
CA ARG A 28 -0.02 11.16 26.43
C ARG A 28 0.57 12.57 26.53
N SER A 29 1.65 12.75 27.28
CA SER A 29 2.31 14.05 27.45
C SER A 29 2.91 14.60 26.15
N ARG A 30 3.24 13.74 25.17
CA ARG A 30 3.72 14.16 23.83
C ARG A 30 2.62 14.35 22.79
N VAL A 31 1.47 13.68 22.94
CA VAL A 31 0.33 13.86 22.02
C VAL A 31 -0.45 15.16 22.31
N ALA A 32 -0.45 15.61 23.57
CA ALA A 32 -1.12 16.86 23.97
C ALA A 32 -0.57 18.12 23.25
N GLY A 33 0.71 18.11 22.85
CA GLY A 33 1.32 19.21 22.09
C GLY A 33 0.94 19.28 20.61
N MET A 34 0.40 18.20 20.04
CA MET A 34 -0.05 18.15 18.64
C MET A 34 -1.56 18.40 18.48
N LEU A 35 -2.37 18.12 19.52
CA LEU A 35 -3.82 18.36 19.47
C LEU A 35 -4.20 19.84 19.65
N SER A 36 -3.38 20.65 20.31
CA SER A 36 -3.64 22.09 20.50
C SER A 36 -3.53 22.90 19.19
N LYS A 37 -2.99 22.31 18.12
CA LYS A 37 -2.99 22.91 16.77
C LYS A 37 -4.23 22.56 15.95
N LEU A 38 -5.10 21.67 16.43
CA LEU A 38 -6.33 21.27 15.75
C LEU A 38 -7.61 21.84 16.39
N SER A 39 -7.51 22.55 17.52
CA SER A 39 -8.63 23.26 18.14
C SER A 39 -8.90 24.65 17.54
N GLY A 40 -8.21 25.02 16.46
CA GLY A 40 -8.37 26.28 15.74
C GLY A 40 -9.35 26.26 14.56
N LEU A 41 -10.06 25.15 14.32
CA LEU A 41 -11.19 25.12 13.37
C LEU A 41 -12.49 25.25 14.15
N THR A 42 -12.76 26.49 14.55
CA THR A 42 -14.02 26.89 15.16
C THR A 42 -15.14 26.73 14.14
N ALA A 43 -16.15 25.97 14.52
CA ALA A 43 -17.48 26.06 13.93
C ALA A 43 -17.96 27.52 13.98
N GLY A 44 -18.36 28.05 12.83
CA GLY A 44 -18.95 29.39 12.70
C GLY A 44 -18.14 30.32 11.81
N GLY A 45 -18.29 30.17 10.48
CA GLY A 45 -17.77 31.17 9.54
C GLY A 45 -17.28 30.67 8.19
N PHE A 46 -18.07 29.85 7.48
CA PHE A 46 -17.97 29.80 6.01
C PHE A 46 -19.35 29.50 5.42
N SER A 47 -20.15 30.56 5.28
CA SER A 47 -21.25 30.60 4.33
C SER A 47 -20.75 31.46 3.17
N ALA A 48 -20.23 30.80 2.14
CA ALA A 48 -20.10 31.40 0.82
C ALA A 48 -20.74 30.40 -0.16
N THR A 49 -21.91 30.83 -0.62
CA THR A 49 -22.72 30.30 -1.71
C THR A 49 -21.90 29.66 -2.81
N PHE A 50 -22.08 28.36 -3.01
CA PHE A 50 -21.59 27.61 -4.17
C PHE A 50 -22.76 27.18 -5.06
N ASP A 51 -23.74 28.07 -5.21
CA ASP A 51 -24.95 27.87 -6.01
C ASP A 51 -24.74 28.19 -7.51
N SER A 52 -23.57 28.72 -7.91
CA SER A 52 -23.32 29.07 -9.32
C SER A 52 -22.42 28.09 -10.09
N SER A 53 -21.97 26.97 -9.51
CA SER A 53 -21.17 25.97 -10.24
C SER A 53 -21.92 24.67 -10.55
N VAL A 54 -23.14 24.49 -10.02
CA VAL A 54 -23.99 23.31 -10.33
C VAL A 54 -24.65 23.45 -11.71
N ALA A 55 -24.93 24.68 -12.14
CA ALA A 55 -25.41 24.96 -13.49
C ALA A 55 -24.31 24.73 -14.57
N GLU A 56 -23.04 24.89 -14.22
CA GLU A 56 -21.91 24.68 -15.14
C GLU A 56 -21.42 23.22 -15.14
N ALA A 57 -21.57 22.50 -14.03
CA ALA A 57 -21.25 21.07 -13.95
C ALA A 57 -22.25 20.16 -14.70
N THR A 58 -23.45 20.64 -15.03
CA THR A 58 -24.43 19.88 -15.83
C THR A 58 -24.12 19.95 -17.34
N ALA A 59 -23.37 20.96 -17.79
CA ALA A 59 -23.01 21.13 -19.21
C ALA A 59 -21.76 20.35 -19.64
N LEU A 60 -20.99 19.79 -18.69
CA LEU A 60 -19.85 18.92 -18.99
C LEU A 60 -20.19 17.42 -18.85
N ASN A 61 -21.46 17.08 -18.64
CA ASN A 61 -21.92 15.68 -18.60
C ASN A 61 -22.22 15.11 -20.01
N SER A 62 -21.54 15.61 -21.05
CA SER A 62 -21.81 15.24 -22.44
C SER A 62 -20.54 14.98 -23.24
N SER A 63 -19.59 14.20 -22.70
CA SER A 63 -18.64 13.36 -23.45
C SER A 63 -17.55 12.82 -22.52
N ASP A 64 -17.88 11.83 -21.71
CA ASP A 64 -16.99 10.68 -21.45
C ASP A 64 -17.63 9.75 -20.42
N GLU A 65 -18.69 9.07 -20.86
CA GLU A 65 -19.05 7.76 -20.33
C GLU A 65 -17.99 6.75 -20.84
N SER A 66 -16.74 6.93 -20.40
CA SER A 66 -15.71 5.92 -20.55
C SER A 66 -15.94 4.86 -19.50
N THR A 67 -16.86 3.94 -19.83
CA THR A 67 -16.85 2.51 -19.46
C THR A 67 -15.73 2.18 -18.47
N ILE A 68 -16.05 2.09 -17.17
CA ILE A 68 -15.17 1.43 -16.20
C ILE A 68 -15.16 -0.05 -16.57
N SER A 69 -14.30 -0.38 -17.53
CA SER A 69 -14.01 -1.76 -17.89
C SER A 69 -13.31 -2.38 -16.69
N PRO A 70 -13.76 -3.53 -16.17
CA PRO A 70 -13.04 -4.21 -15.10
C PRO A 70 -11.63 -4.52 -15.63
N PHE A 71 -10.62 -3.88 -15.04
CA PHE A 71 -9.21 -4.12 -15.30
C PHE A 71 -8.91 -5.61 -15.07
N SER A 72 -8.98 -6.39 -16.12
CA SER A 72 -8.45 -7.76 -16.20
C SER A 72 -7.09 -7.66 -16.89
N PRO A 73 -5.98 -7.54 -16.15
CA PRO A 73 -4.67 -7.60 -16.78
C PRO A 73 -4.59 -8.94 -17.52
N SER A 74 -4.26 -8.90 -18.81
CA SER A 74 -3.91 -10.10 -19.57
C SER A 74 -2.78 -10.81 -18.81
N VAL A 75 -3.03 -12.05 -18.39
CA VAL A 75 -2.21 -12.81 -17.43
C VAL A 75 -0.80 -13.12 -17.98
N ASP A 76 -0.58 -12.93 -19.29
CA ASP A 76 0.67 -13.26 -19.98
C ASP A 76 1.89 -12.40 -19.61
N GLU A 77 1.72 -11.31 -18.85
CA GLU A 77 2.83 -10.41 -18.49
C GLU A 77 3.09 -10.30 -16.98
N LEU A 78 2.43 -11.11 -16.15
CA LEU A 78 2.62 -11.10 -14.70
C LEU A 78 3.82 -11.96 -14.28
N THR A 79 4.86 -11.31 -13.75
CA THR A 79 6.02 -12.01 -13.18
C THR A 79 5.73 -12.42 -11.74
N VAL A 80 5.95 -13.70 -11.40
CA VAL A 80 5.83 -14.20 -10.03
C VAL A 80 7.21 -14.39 -9.42
N LEU A 81 7.45 -13.81 -8.24
CA LEU A 81 8.70 -13.95 -7.50
C LEU A 81 8.44 -14.54 -6.11
N VAL A 82 9.26 -15.53 -5.74
CA VAL A 82 9.23 -16.19 -4.44
C VAL A 82 10.57 -15.98 -3.74
N PRO A 83 10.85 -14.76 -3.26
CA PRO A 83 12.12 -14.45 -2.63
C PRO A 83 12.34 -15.27 -1.36
N THR A 84 13.57 -15.74 -1.19
CA THR A 84 14.03 -16.49 -0.02
C THR A 84 14.87 -15.64 0.93
N SER A 85 15.39 -14.50 0.44
CA SER A 85 16.21 -13.57 1.21
C SER A 85 15.96 -12.11 0.81
N TYR A 86 16.36 -11.16 1.67
CA TYR A 86 16.27 -9.73 1.35
C TYR A 86 17.13 -9.31 0.15
N VAL A 87 18.18 -10.05 -0.19
CA VAL A 87 19.11 -9.72 -1.28
C VAL A 87 18.39 -9.65 -2.63
N GLU A 88 17.34 -10.45 -2.79
CA GLU A 88 16.51 -10.53 -4.00
C GLU A 88 15.62 -9.29 -4.21
N ALA A 89 15.58 -8.35 -3.26
CA ALA A 89 14.89 -7.08 -3.42
C ALA A 89 15.36 -6.31 -4.67
N ARG A 90 16.65 -6.40 -5.02
CA ARG A 90 17.17 -5.78 -6.24
C ARG A 90 16.44 -6.26 -7.49
N GLU A 91 16.22 -7.57 -7.60
CA GLU A 91 15.56 -8.19 -8.74
C GLU A 91 14.11 -7.69 -8.90
N ILE A 92 13.39 -7.55 -7.78
CA ILE A 92 12.04 -6.94 -7.76
C ILE A 92 12.07 -5.54 -8.37
N GLY A 93 13.07 -4.74 -8.00
CA GLY A 93 13.25 -3.39 -8.53
C GLY A 93 13.53 -3.36 -10.03
N ASP A 94 14.30 -4.33 -10.54
CA ASP A 94 14.61 -4.42 -11.97
C ASP A 94 13.33 -4.71 -12.80
N TYR A 95 12.43 -5.59 -12.32
CA TYR A 95 11.14 -5.83 -12.98
C TYR A 95 10.21 -4.62 -12.92
N VAL A 96 10.07 -3.99 -11.75
CA VAL A 96 9.20 -2.81 -11.60
C VAL A 96 9.71 -1.64 -12.45
N ARG A 97 11.03 -1.49 -12.59
CA ARG A 97 11.64 -0.49 -13.48
C ARG A 97 11.45 -0.81 -14.97
N ALA A 98 11.34 -2.09 -15.33
CA ALA A 98 11.01 -2.52 -16.68
C ALA A 98 9.50 -2.46 -16.96
N ASP A 99 8.74 -1.75 -16.13
CA ASP A 99 7.28 -1.63 -16.19
C ASP A 99 6.55 -2.97 -16.14
N LYS A 100 7.13 -4.00 -15.54
CA LYS A 100 6.49 -5.32 -15.40
C LYS A 100 5.77 -5.45 -14.06
N PRO A 101 4.51 -5.91 -14.04
CA PRO A 101 3.81 -6.18 -12.80
C PRO A 101 4.39 -7.41 -12.11
N VAL A 102 4.49 -7.37 -10.78
CA VAL A 102 5.14 -8.41 -9.97
C VAL A 102 4.21 -8.92 -8.89
N LEU A 103 4.00 -10.23 -8.85
CA LEU A 103 3.39 -10.93 -7.73
C LEU A 103 4.50 -11.42 -6.79
N LEU A 104 4.55 -10.85 -5.59
CA LEU A 104 5.50 -11.18 -4.54
C LEU A 104 4.91 -12.18 -3.56
N ASP A 105 5.48 -13.38 -3.50
CA ASP A 105 5.19 -14.39 -2.49
C ASP A 105 6.26 -14.38 -1.39
N LEU A 106 5.88 -13.90 -0.20
CA LEU A 106 6.76 -13.77 0.96
C LEU A 106 6.52 -14.87 2.01
N GLN A 107 5.90 -15.99 1.64
CA GLN A 107 5.55 -17.07 2.58
C GLN A 107 6.78 -17.73 3.24
N HIS A 108 7.90 -17.78 2.53
CA HIS A 108 9.13 -18.46 2.97
C HIS A 108 10.17 -17.55 3.63
N LEU A 109 9.91 -16.23 3.68
CA LEU A 109 10.79 -15.25 4.30
C LEU A 109 10.63 -15.19 5.83
N ALA A 110 11.63 -14.65 6.53
CA ALA A 110 11.46 -14.25 7.92
C ALA A 110 10.54 -13.01 8.02
N ASP A 111 9.81 -12.86 9.12
CA ASP A 111 8.86 -11.73 9.29
C ASP A 111 9.53 -10.36 9.17
N GLU A 112 10.79 -10.24 9.62
CA GLU A 112 11.58 -9.03 9.51
C GLU A 112 11.90 -8.71 8.03
N ASP A 113 12.43 -9.68 7.29
CA ASP A 113 12.79 -9.48 5.88
C ASP A 113 11.57 -9.30 4.99
N ALA A 114 10.45 -9.99 5.30
CA ALA A 114 9.20 -9.79 4.57
C ALA A 114 8.69 -8.35 4.71
N LYS A 115 8.73 -7.75 5.91
CA LYS A 115 8.36 -6.35 6.11
C LYS A 115 9.28 -5.41 5.34
N ARG A 116 10.60 -5.66 5.40
CA ARG A 116 11.59 -4.86 4.66
C ARG A 116 11.39 -4.94 3.14
N LEU A 117 11.04 -6.12 2.61
CA LEU A 117 10.70 -6.29 1.18
C LEU A 117 9.44 -5.51 0.80
N VAL A 118 8.41 -5.53 1.66
CA VAL A 118 7.17 -4.77 1.44
C VAL A 118 7.44 -3.26 1.47
N ASP A 119 8.24 -2.78 2.42
CA ASP A 119 8.63 -1.37 2.50
C ASP A 119 9.43 -0.93 1.27
N PHE A 120 10.35 -1.80 0.82
CA PHE A 120 11.11 -1.60 -0.41
C PHE A 120 10.17 -1.52 -1.63
N ALA A 121 9.24 -2.47 -1.79
CA ALA A 121 8.26 -2.47 -2.88
C ALA A 121 7.33 -1.24 -2.84
N ALA A 122 6.91 -0.81 -1.65
CA ALA A 122 6.14 0.41 -1.48
C ALA A 122 6.92 1.63 -1.98
N GLY A 123 8.22 1.71 -1.65
CA GLY A 123 9.13 2.73 -2.17
C GLY A 123 9.25 2.71 -3.70
N LEU A 124 9.34 1.52 -4.30
CA LEU A 124 9.36 1.37 -5.77
C LEU A 124 8.06 1.84 -6.44
N THR A 125 6.91 1.50 -5.87
CA THR A 125 5.62 1.94 -6.41
C THR A 125 5.43 3.44 -6.26
N TYR A 126 5.96 4.04 -5.19
CA TYR A 126 5.90 5.48 -4.98
C TYR A 126 6.65 6.25 -6.07
N VAL A 127 7.85 5.82 -6.44
CA VAL A 127 8.65 6.49 -7.48
C VAL A 127 8.13 6.22 -8.90
N SER A 128 7.53 5.06 -9.14
CA SER A 128 6.96 4.69 -10.44
C SER A 128 5.51 5.14 -10.64
N SER A 129 4.94 5.90 -9.69
CA SER A 129 3.51 6.28 -9.68
C SER A 129 2.56 5.08 -9.78
N GLY A 130 3.00 3.94 -9.25
CA GLY A 130 2.28 2.68 -9.23
C GLY A 130 1.51 2.45 -7.93
N TRP A 131 1.07 1.21 -7.71
CA TRP A 131 0.39 0.82 -6.48
C TRP A 131 0.81 -0.56 -6.00
N LEU A 132 0.73 -0.74 -4.67
CA LEU A 132 1.01 -1.99 -3.97
C LEU A 132 -0.27 -2.47 -3.29
N ARG A 133 -0.70 -3.71 -3.55
CA ARG A 133 -1.90 -4.30 -2.95
C ARG A 133 -1.64 -5.68 -2.38
N LYS A 134 -2.16 -5.95 -1.18
CA LYS A 134 -2.14 -7.30 -0.60
C LYS A 134 -3.22 -8.17 -1.27
N VAL A 135 -2.82 -9.28 -1.88
CA VAL A 135 -3.73 -10.24 -2.53
C VAL A 135 -4.13 -11.36 -1.55
N ARG A 136 -3.17 -11.85 -0.78
CA ARG A 136 -3.36 -12.88 0.26
C ARG A 136 -2.44 -12.63 1.45
N ASN A 137 -2.55 -13.44 2.50
CA ASN A 137 -1.56 -13.48 3.56
C ASN A 137 -0.15 -13.70 2.97
N ARG A 138 0.72 -12.72 3.19
CA ARG A 138 2.12 -12.71 2.72
C ARG A 138 2.29 -12.72 1.20
N ILE A 139 1.23 -12.47 0.42
CA ILE A 139 1.31 -12.33 -1.05
C ILE A 139 0.84 -10.93 -1.45
N PHE A 140 1.69 -10.21 -2.17
CA PHE A 140 1.48 -8.83 -2.59
C PHE A 140 1.58 -8.71 -4.10
N LEU A 141 0.78 -7.82 -4.67
CA LEU A 141 0.85 -7.43 -6.07
C LEU A 141 1.43 -6.02 -6.15
N VAL A 142 2.51 -5.89 -6.91
CA VAL A 142 3.20 -4.65 -7.22
C VAL A 142 2.86 -4.28 -8.66
N MET A 143 2.26 -3.12 -8.86
CA MET A 143 1.96 -2.59 -10.18
C MET A 143 2.75 -1.30 -10.43
N PRO A 144 3.57 -1.23 -11.48
CA PRO A 144 4.18 0.03 -11.92
C PRO A 144 3.14 0.96 -12.57
N GLY A 145 3.35 2.28 -12.48
CA GLY A 145 2.37 3.28 -12.94
C GLY A 145 2.32 3.47 -14.46
N ASN A 146 3.41 3.16 -15.17
CA ASN A 146 3.53 3.42 -16.61
C ASN A 146 2.81 2.39 -17.51
N LEU A 147 2.31 1.29 -16.93
CA LEU A 147 1.59 0.22 -17.64
C LEU A 147 0.29 0.66 -18.33
N HIS A 148 -0.23 1.86 -18.03
CA HIS A 148 -1.41 2.39 -18.71
C HIS A 148 -1.16 2.67 -20.21
N HIS A 149 0.09 2.85 -20.64
CA HIS A 149 0.38 3.31 -22.00
C HIS A 149 0.47 2.17 -23.04
N ASP A 150 1.00 1.00 -22.66
CA ASP A 150 1.34 -0.08 -23.61
C ASP A 150 0.31 -1.21 -23.70
N MET A 151 -0.65 -1.29 -22.78
CA MET A 151 -1.69 -2.35 -22.83
C MET A 151 -2.76 -2.10 -23.93
N SER A 152 -2.58 -1.06 -24.74
CA SER A 152 -3.43 -0.74 -25.90
C SER A 152 -3.01 -1.47 -27.19
N VAL A 153 -1.91 -2.22 -27.22
CA VAL A 153 -1.41 -2.87 -28.45
C VAL A 153 -0.99 -4.33 -28.21
N SER A 154 -1.96 -5.20 -27.94
CA SER A 154 -1.83 -6.63 -28.26
C SER A 154 -3.10 -7.23 -28.88
N SER A 155 -3.85 -6.40 -29.60
CA SER A 155 -4.83 -6.88 -30.59
C SER A 155 -4.06 -7.24 -31.86
N SER A 156 -3.28 -8.32 -31.83
CA SER A 156 -2.77 -8.93 -33.06
C SER A 156 -3.97 -9.54 -33.80
N ASN A 157 -4.34 -8.83 -34.86
CA ASN A 157 -5.32 -9.13 -35.88
C ASN A 157 -5.47 -10.64 -36.21
N PRO A 158 -6.65 -11.27 -36.09
CA PRO A 158 -6.84 -12.64 -36.53
C PRO A 158 -7.17 -12.70 -38.04
N VAL A 159 -6.39 -13.51 -38.76
CA VAL A 159 -6.70 -14.23 -40.01
C VAL A 159 -7.04 -13.39 -41.25
N GLN A 160 -6.10 -13.33 -42.19
CA GLN A 160 -6.40 -13.42 -43.63
C GLN A 160 -5.64 -14.62 -44.22
N GLU A 161 -6.39 -15.68 -44.47
CA GLU A 161 -6.00 -16.83 -45.30
C GLU A 161 -6.02 -16.38 -46.78
N PRO A 162 -4.95 -16.60 -47.56
CA PRO A 162 -5.00 -16.36 -49.00
C PRO A 162 -5.02 -17.67 -49.82
N SER A 163 -6.00 -17.70 -50.73
CA SER A 163 -6.14 -18.45 -52.01
C SER A 163 -6.86 -19.79 -51.99
#